data_AF-A0A2D9KX59-F1
#
_entry.id   AF-A0A2D9KX59-F1
#
_cell.length_a   1.000
_cell.length_b   1.000
_cell.length_c   1.000
_cell.angle_alpha   90.00
_cell.angle_beta   90.00
_cell.angle_gamma   90.00
#
_symmetry.space_group_name_H-M   'P 1'
#
loop_
_entity.id
_entity.type
_entity.pdbx_description
1 polymer ?
#
loop_
_entity_poly.entity_id
_entity_poly.type
_entity_poly.pdbx_seq_one_letter_code
_entity_poly.pdbx_strand_id
1 'polypeptide(L)' 'MEVIYGLLPGMLLLGLVGVAVFFWAVRSGQYDDMDGAANRVLMDDDNDPEELEADEEPQVKNEARKDE' A
#
# COMPACT_ATOMS: atom_id res chain seq x y z
N MET A 1 -44.73 -19.56 -6.94
CA MET A 1 -44.60 -18.95 -5.59
C MET A 1 -43.54 -19.63 -4.73
N GLU A 2 -43.16 -20.88 -4.98
CA GLU A 2 -42.16 -21.62 -4.19
C GLU A 2 -40.74 -21.01 -4.23
N VAL A 3 -40.31 -20.53 -5.40
CA VAL A 3 -38.95 -20.00 -5.61
C VAL A 3 -38.62 -18.79 -4.71
N ILE A 4 -39.63 -17.98 -4.38
CA ILE A 4 -39.46 -16.80 -3.50
C ILE A 4 -38.98 -17.21 -2.11
N TYR A 5 -39.41 -18.37 -1.60
CA TYR A 5 -39.01 -18.87 -0.28
C TYR A 5 -37.53 -19.27 -0.23
N GLY A 6 -36.90 -19.60 -1.36
CA GLY A 6 -35.45 -19.83 -1.43
C GLY A 6 -34.66 -18.55 -1.72
N LEU A 7 -35.15 -17.71 -2.63
CA LEU A 7 -34.46 -16.50 -3.05
C LEU A 7 -34.39 -15.43 -1.96
N LEU A 8 -35.46 -15.23 -1.20
CA LEU A 8 -35.53 -14.20 -0.18
C LEU A 8 -34.51 -14.41 0.96
N PRO A 9 -34.41 -15.60 1.59
CA PRO A 9 -33.34 -15.84 2.55
C PRO A 9 -31.96 -15.90 1.88
N GLY A 10 -31.85 -16.42 0.66
CA GLY A 10 -30.58 -16.48 -0.08
C GLY A 10 -29.97 -15.09 -0.34
N MET A 11 -30.78 -14.14 -0.80
CA MET A 11 -30.36 -12.75 -0.99
C MET A 11 -30.00 -12.08 0.34
N LEU A 12 -30.76 -12.32 1.41
CA LEU A 12 -30.47 -11.76 2.72
C LEU A 12 -29.12 -12.25 3.26
N LEU A 13 -28.85 -13.55 3.11
CA LEU A 13 -27.60 -14.18 3.53
C LEU A 13 -26.42 -13.66 2.70
N LEU A 14 -26.58 -13.56 1.38
CA LEU A 14 -25.57 -13.00 0.48
C LEU A 14 -25.26 -11.54 0.83
N GLY A 15 -26.29 -10.73 1.11
CA GLY A 15 -26.12 -9.35 1.56
C GLY A 15 -25.35 -9.25 2.88
N LEU A 16 -25.68 -10.12 3.85
CA LEU A 16 -25.01 -10.16 5.15
C LEU A 16 -23.53 -10.57 5.01
N VAL A 17 -23.23 -11.55 4.15
CA VAL A 17 -21.85 -11.93 3.81
C VAL A 17 -21.11 -10.76 3.17
N GLY A 18 -21.72 -10.06 2.22
CA GLY A 18 -21.12 -8.88 1.59
C GLY A 18 -20.77 -7.78 2.59
N VAL A 19 -21.69 -7.49 3.53
CA VAL A 19 -21.44 -6.53 4.60
C VAL A 19 -20.31 -6.99 5.52
N ALA A 20 -20.29 -8.27 5.93
CA ALA A 20 -19.24 -8.82 6.77
C ALA A 20 -17.86 -8.72 6.10
N VAL A 21 -17.76 -9.07 4.82
CA VAL A 21 -16.53 -8.94 4.03
C VAL A 21 -16.11 -7.48 3.89
N PHE A 22 -17.06 -6.57 3.65
CA PHE A 22 -16.77 -5.13 3.59
C PHE A 22 -16.17 -4.60 4.90
N PHE A 23 -16.78 -4.92 6.04
CA PHE A 23 -16.23 -4.51 7.34
C PHE A 23 -14.86 -5.13 7.63
N TRP A 24 -14.63 -6.37 7.22
CA TRP A 24 -13.33 -7.01 7.33
C TRP A 24 -12.27 -6.30 6.47
N ALA A 25 -12.59 -5.98 5.22
CA ALA A 25 -11.70 -5.27 4.31
C ALA A 25 -11.32 -3.88 4.85
N VAL A 26 -12.31 -3.12 5.34
CA VAL A 26 -12.07 -1.81 5.99
C VAL A 26 -11.18 -1.97 7.23
N ARG A 27 -11.43 -2.98 8.07
CA ARG A 27 -10.61 -3.21 9.27
C ARG A 27 -9.19 -3.68 8.93
N SER A 28 -8.97 -4.31 7.78
CA SER A 28 -7.67 -4.83 7.37
C SER A 28 -6.66 -3.76 6.93
N GLY A 29 -7.07 -2.48 6.86
CA GLY A 29 -6.19 -1.39 6.42
C GLY A 29 -5.94 -1.37 4.90
N GLN A 30 -6.72 -2.12 4.11
CA GLN A 30 -6.60 -2.17 2.64
C GLN A 30 -6.73 -0.78 1.98
N TYR A 31 -7.38 0.17 2.65
CA TYR A 31 -7.60 1.54 2.16
C TYR A 31 -6.55 2.56 2.63
N ASP A 32 -5.61 2.17 3.49
CA ASP A 32 -4.64 3.10 4.08
C ASP A 32 -3.53 3.49 3.09
N ASP A 33 -3.23 2.67 2.07
CA ASP A 33 -2.22 2.95 1.02
C ASP A 33 -2.84 3.47 -0.30
N MET A 34 -4.08 3.97 -0.29
CA MET A 34 -4.65 4.57 -1.50
C MET A 34 -3.95 5.88 -1.89
N ASP A 35 -3.49 6.67 -0.91
CA ASP A 35 -2.73 7.91 -1.15
C ASP A 35 -1.34 7.62 -1.73
N GLY A 36 -0.64 6.59 -1.22
CA GLY A 36 0.68 6.19 -1.71
C GLY A 36 0.65 5.62 -3.13
N ALA A 37 -0.38 4.86 -3.48
CA ALA A 37 -0.57 4.33 -4.83
C ALA A 37 -0.82 5.43 -5.88
N ALA A 38 -1.62 6.46 -5.56
CA ALA A 38 -1.87 7.58 -6.45
C ALA A 38 -0.62 8.44 -6.67
N ASN A 39 0.17 8.64 -5.60
CA ASN A 39 1.41 9.42 -5.66
C ASN A 39 2.46 8.78 -6.59
N ARG A 40 2.60 7.44 -6.57
CA ARG A 40 3.49 6.70 -7.48
C ARG A 40 3.11 6.88 -8.95
N VAL A 41 1.84 6.72 -9.29
CA VAL A 41 1.36 6.86 -10.69
C VAL A 41 1.58 8.27 -11.26
N LEU A 42 1.57 9.31 -10.42
CA LEU A 42 1.82 10.70 -10.84
C LEU A 42 3.31 11.06 -10.89
N MET A 43 4.16 10.41 -10.09
CA MET A 43 5.60 10.72 -9.97
C MET A 43 6.51 9.78 -10.77
N ASP A 44 5.98 8.66 -11.28
CA ASP A 44 6.74 7.67 -12.06
C ASP A 44 7.18 8.20 -13.45
N ASP A 45 6.66 9.35 -13.91
CA ASP A 45 7.05 9.98 -15.19
C ASP A 45 8.25 10.96 -15.05
N ASP A 46 8.67 11.31 -13.82
CA ASP A 46 9.68 12.36 -13.58
C ASP A 46 11.06 11.83 -13.15
N ASN A 47 11.23 10.52 -12.99
CA ASN A 47 12.50 9.93 -12.53
C ASN A 47 13.28 9.28 -13.68
N ASP A 48 13.90 10.12 -14.51
CA ASP A 48 15.03 9.71 -15.35
C ASP A 48 16.23 9.35 -14.42
N PRO A 49 16.86 8.17 -14.56
CA PRO A 49 17.83 7.64 -13.60
C PRO A 49 19.25 8.26 -13.69
N GLU A 50 19.43 9.48 -14.22
CA GLU A 50 20.76 10.08 -14.40
C GLU A 50 21.31 10.89 -13.21
N GLU A 51 20.61 10.96 -12.07
CA GLU A 51 21.05 11.77 -10.91
C GLU A 51 21.39 10.93 -9.66
N LEU A 52 22.19 9.87 -9.85
CA LEU A 52 22.74 9.06 -8.73
C LEU A 52 24.28 9.05 -8.66
N GLU A 53 24.99 10.00 -9.29
CA GLU A 53 26.46 10.06 -9.23
C GLU A 53 27.03 11.43 -8.82
N ALA A 54 26.36 12.19 -7.95
CA ALA A 54 26.91 13.46 -7.47
C ALA A 54 26.62 13.75 -6.00
N ASP A 55 26.97 12.82 -5.11
CA ASP A 55 27.29 13.18 -3.72
C ASP A 55 28.55 12.41 -3.30
N GLU A 56 29.69 12.91 -3.77
CA GLU A 56 30.97 12.69 -3.10
C GLU A 56 30.86 13.23 -1.67
N GLU A 57 30.77 12.34 -0.67
CA GLU A 57 30.95 12.76 0.73
C GLU A 57 32.42 13.17 0.97
N PRO A 58 32.72 14.43 1.31
CA PRO A 58 34.03 14.79 1.81
C PRO A 58 34.05 14.68 3.34
N GLN A 59 34.91 13.79 3.83
CA GLN A 59 35.66 13.94 5.08
C GLN A 59 34.95 13.60 6.41
N VAL A 60 35.04 12.33 6.82
CA VAL A 60 35.08 11.99 8.24
C VAL A 60 36.54 11.93 8.70
N LYS A 61 36.87 12.93 9.50
CA LYS A 61 38.12 13.18 10.19
C LYS A 61 38.34 12.13 11.31
N ASN A 62 39.61 11.80 11.53
CA ASN A 62 40.21 11.20 12.75
C ASN A 62 40.39 9.68 12.78
N GLU A 63 41.53 9.22 12.26
CA GLU A 63 42.30 8.15 12.91
C GLU A 63 43.66 8.72 13.31
N ALA A 64 43.69 9.32 14.50
CA ALA A 64 44.91 9.39 15.28
C ALA A 64 45.16 8.00 15.87
N ARG A 65 46.42 7.54 15.77
CA ARG A 65 47.03 6.35 16.37
C ARG A 65 46.92 5.07 15.51
N LYS A 66 47.99 4.72 14.80
CA LYS A 66 48.82 3.52 15.09
C LYS A 66 50.09 3.61 14.25
N ASP A 67 51.24 3.86 14.87
CA ASP A 67 52.30 2.87 15.09
C ASP A 67 53.02 2.48 13.78
N GLU A 68 54.20 3.07 13.52
CA GLU A 68 55.50 2.42 13.20
C GLU A 68 56.52 3.43 12.66
#